data_AF-A0A3N8JAK1-F1
#
_entry.id   AF-A0A3N8JAK1-F1
#
_cell.length_a   1.000
_cell.length_b   1.000
_cell.length_c   1.000
_cell.angle_alpha   90.00
_cell.angle_beta   90.00
_cell.angle_gamma   90.00
#
_symmetry.space_group_name_H-M   'P 1'
#
loop_
_entity.id
_entity.type
_entity.pdbx_description
1 polymer ?
#
loop_
_entity_poly.entity_id
_entity_poly.type
_entity_poly.pdbx_seq_one_letter_code
_entity_poly.pdbx_strand_id
1 'polypeptide(L)'
;MTPLQVVQHLAVLTNAIEVAVVRADWDEAVQAADARLRFVVALATESPDEVRAALRRMQEIDVRISTVARDKLQVHIAESRIALHETRAATNALKARQQLLGVGAAAPRRAFRTGARSDSRPATRS
;
A
#
# COMPACT_ATOMS: atom_id res chain seq x y z
N MET A 1 -36.79 -16.70 3.56
CA MET A 1 -36.77 -15.38 2.90
C MET A 1 -37.71 -15.41 1.72
N THR A 2 -38.48 -14.35 1.50
CA THR A 2 -39.37 -14.24 0.34
C THR A 2 -38.59 -13.76 -0.89
N PRO A 3 -39.04 -14.06 -2.13
CA PRO A 3 -38.38 -13.58 -3.35
C PRO A 3 -38.18 -12.06 -3.38
N LEU A 4 -39.15 -11.31 -2.86
CA LEU A 4 -39.06 -9.84 -2.75
C LEU A 4 -37.92 -9.39 -1.83
N GLN A 5 -37.72 -10.05 -0.70
CA GLN A 5 -36.60 -9.76 0.21
C GLN A 5 -35.25 -10.02 -0.46
N VAL A 6 -35.15 -11.06 -1.28
CA VAL A 6 -33.91 -11.37 -2.01
C VAL A 6 -33.58 -10.26 -3.02
N VAL A 7 -34.57 -9.82 -3.81
CA VAL A 7 -34.38 -8.74 -4.79
C VAL A 7 -33.97 -7.43 -4.12
N GLN A 8 -34.59 -7.10 -2.99
CA GLN A 8 -34.22 -5.92 -2.19
C GLN A 8 -32.77 -6.01 -1.67
N HIS A 9 -32.36 -7.18 -1.16
CA HIS A 9 -30.99 -7.39 -0.72
C HIS A 9 -29.98 -7.27 -1.88
N LEU A 10 -30.29 -7.80 -3.06
CA LEU A 10 -29.44 -7.66 -4.24
C LEU A 10 -29.29 -6.20 -4.67
N ALA A 11 -30.37 -5.41 -4.62
CA ALA A 11 -30.34 -3.98 -4.95
C ALA A 11 -29.45 -3.19 -3.98
N VAL A 12 -29.60 -3.44 -2.67
CA VAL A 12 -28.75 -2.81 -1.64
C VAL A 12 -27.28 -3.15 -1.84
N LEU A 13 -26.96 -4.42 -2.09
CA LEU A 13 -25.58 -4.87 -2.28
C LEU A 13 -24.97 -4.31 -3.56
N THR A 14 -25.77 -4.13 -4.61
CA THR A 14 -25.30 -3.49 -5.85
C THR A 14 -24.93 -2.02 -5.62
N ASN A 15 -25.80 -1.28 -4.91
CA ASN A 15 -25.51 0.11 -4.55
C ASN A 15 -24.29 0.23 -3.62
N ALA A 16 -24.10 -0.72 -2.69
CA ALA A 16 -22.92 -0.74 -1.81
C ALA A 16 -21.62 -0.93 -2.60
N ILE A 17 -21.61 -1.82 -3.60
CA ILE A 17 -20.46 -2.01 -4.51
C ILE A 17 -20.16 -0.71 -5.27
N GLU A 18 -21.18 -0.06 -5.83
CA GLU A 18 -20.99 1.21 -6.56
C GLU A 18 -20.39 2.31 -5.68
N VAL A 19 -20.90 2.49 -4.46
CA VAL A 19 -20.39 3.48 -3.51
C VAL A 19 -18.94 3.18 -3.11
N ALA A 20 -18.62 1.92 -2.81
CA ALA A 20 -17.28 1.49 -2.40
C ALA A 20 -16.26 1.69 -3.54
N VAL A 21 -16.63 1.37 -4.79
CA VAL A 21 -15.80 1.61 -5.98
C VAL A 21 -15.54 3.10 -6.20
N VAL A 22 -16.56 3.96 -6.06
CA VAL A 22 -16.41 5.43 -6.17
C VAL A 22 -15.43 5.98 -5.13
N ARG A 23 -15.38 5.36 -3.94
CA ARG A 23 -14.47 5.75 -2.85
C ARG A 23 -13.09 5.08 -2.94
N ALA A 24 -12.87 4.21 -3.91
CA ALA A 24 -11.71 3.32 -3.97
C ALA A 24 -11.52 2.45 -2.71
N ASP A 25 -12.61 2.15 -2.00
CA ASP A 25 -12.63 1.21 -0.89
C ASP A 25 -12.81 -0.21 -1.45
N TRP A 26 -11.68 -0.81 -1.84
CA TRP A 26 -11.69 -2.10 -2.53
C TRP A 26 -12.08 -3.27 -1.61
N ASP A 27 -11.79 -3.18 -0.31
CA ASP A 27 -12.18 -4.22 0.65
C ASP A 27 -13.69 -4.23 0.86
N GLU A 28 -14.31 -3.05 1.01
CA GLU A 28 -15.77 -2.92 1.12
C GLU A 28 -16.46 -3.38 -0.18
N ALA A 29 -15.90 -3.04 -1.35
CA ALA A 29 -16.42 -3.46 -2.64
C ALA A 29 -16.39 -5.00 -2.80
N VAL A 30 -15.29 -5.65 -2.40
CA VAL A 30 -15.15 -7.11 -2.47
C VAL A 30 -16.10 -7.81 -1.50
N GLN A 31 -16.21 -7.33 -0.26
CA GLN A 31 -17.12 -7.93 0.72
C GLN A 31 -18.59 -7.83 0.28
N ALA A 32 -19.00 -6.68 -0.27
CA ALA A 32 -20.35 -6.49 -0.80
C ALA A 32 -20.63 -7.41 -2.00
N ALA A 33 -19.64 -7.59 -2.89
CA ALA A 33 -19.74 -8.51 -4.02
C ALA A 33 -19.86 -9.98 -3.59
N ASP A 34 -19.06 -10.43 -2.62
CA ASP A 34 -19.12 -11.79 -2.07
C ASP A 34 -20.46 -12.07 -1.37
N ALA A 35 -20.97 -11.09 -0.61
CA ALA A 35 -22.30 -11.18 -0.02
C ALA A 35 -23.39 -11.29 -1.09
N ARG A 36 -23.27 -10.53 -2.19
CA ARG A 36 -24.24 -10.55 -3.31
C ARG A 36 -24.25 -11.90 -4.01
N LEU A 37 -23.08 -12.51 -4.20
CA LEU A 37 -22.94 -13.81 -4.83
C LEU A 37 -23.71 -14.90 -4.08
N ARG A 38 -23.72 -14.87 -2.74
CA ARG A 38 -24.48 -15.84 -1.93
C ARG A 38 -25.98 -15.79 -2.18
N PHE A 39 -26.55 -14.59 -2.36
CA PHE A 39 -27.96 -14.43 -2.70
C PHE A 39 -28.27 -14.86 -4.14
N VAL A 40 -27.37 -14.58 -5.08
CA VAL A 40 -27.48 -15.06 -6.47
C VAL A 40 -27.47 -16.59 -6.54
N VAL A 41 -26.54 -17.24 -5.83
CA VAL A 41 -26.44 -18.71 -5.78
C VAL A 41 -27.68 -19.32 -5.11
N ALA A 42 -28.17 -18.73 -4.03
CA ALA A 42 -29.37 -19.20 -3.33
C ALA A 42 -30.63 -19.15 -4.22
N LEU A 43 -30.74 -18.16 -5.11
CA LEU A 43 -31.85 -18.10 -6.09
C LEU A 43 -31.71 -19.14 -7.21
N ALA A 44 -30.50 -19.50 -7.62
CA ALA A 44 -30.27 -20.33 -8.79
C ALA A 44 -30.84 -21.75 -8.67
N THR A 45 -30.99 -22.27 -7.45
CA THR A 45 -31.40 -23.66 -7.18
C THR A 45 -32.91 -23.95 -7.35
N GLU A 46 -33.79 -22.94 -7.33
CA GLU A 46 -35.25 -23.14 -7.46
C GLU A 46 -35.95 -22.21 -8.48
N SER A 47 -35.20 -21.40 -9.22
CA SER A 47 -35.80 -20.37 -10.07
C SER A 47 -36.16 -20.83 -11.49
N PRO A 48 -37.21 -20.28 -12.13
CA PRO A 48 -37.51 -20.51 -13.56
C PRO A 48 -36.32 -20.18 -14.49
N ASP A 49 -36.32 -20.74 -15.71
CA ASP A 49 -35.20 -20.61 -16.66
C ASP A 49 -34.79 -19.16 -16.98
N GLU A 50 -35.77 -18.27 -17.07
CA GLU A 50 -35.56 -16.84 -17.35
C GLU A 50 -34.75 -16.15 -16.23
N VAL A 51 -35.03 -16.51 -14.97
CA VAL A 51 -34.30 -16.01 -13.81
C VAL A 51 -32.89 -16.61 -13.79
N ARG A 52 -32.73 -17.90 -14.10
CA ARG A 52 -31.39 -18.51 -14.25
C ARG A 52 -30.57 -17.82 -15.34
N ALA A 53 -31.18 -17.46 -16.47
CA ALA A 53 -30.51 -16.74 -17.55
C ALA A 53 -30.12 -15.31 -17.16
N ALA A 54 -30.92 -14.63 -16.35
CA ALA A 54 -30.59 -13.32 -15.80
C ALA A 54 -29.42 -13.40 -14.80
N LEU A 55 -29.43 -14.39 -13.91
CA LEU A 55 -28.34 -14.63 -12.94
C LEU A 55 -27.02 -14.97 -13.63
N ARG A 56 -27.06 -15.79 -14.70
CA ARG A 56 -25.86 -16.09 -15.50
C ARG A 56 -25.26 -14.83 -16.14
N ARG A 57 -26.10 -13.96 -16.71
CA ARG A 57 -25.67 -12.67 -17.26
C ARG A 57 -25.05 -11.75 -16.20
N MET A 58 -25.61 -11.72 -14.99
CA MET A 58 -25.02 -10.99 -13.87
C MET A 58 -23.63 -11.53 -13.52
N GLN A 59 -23.48 -12.85 -13.45
CA GLN A 59 -22.20 -13.48 -13.14
C GLN A 59 -21.14 -13.22 -14.21
N GLU A 60 -21.51 -13.18 -15.49
CA GLU A 60 -20.62 -12.80 -16.59
C GLU A 60 -20.17 -11.33 -16.51
N ILE A 61 -21.05 -10.43 -16.06
CA ILE A 61 -20.69 -9.03 -15.78
C ILE A 61 -19.70 -8.97 -14.62
N ASP A 62 -19.96 -9.70 -13.54
CA ASP A 62 -19.09 -9.72 -12.35
C ASP A 62 -17.70 -10.27 -12.67
N VAL A 63 -17.61 -11.32 -13.47
CA VAL A 63 -16.32 -11.85 -13.96
C VAL A 63 -15.56 -10.77 -14.73
N ARG A 64 -16.21 -10.06 -15.66
CA ARG A 64 -15.56 -8.97 -16.42
C ARG A 64 -15.07 -7.85 -15.52
N ILE A 65 -15.87 -7.42 -14.55
CA ILE A 65 -15.48 -6.40 -13.57
C ILE A 65 -14.25 -6.87 -12.78
N SER A 66 -14.27 -8.12 -12.31
CA SER A 66 -13.16 -8.69 -11.53
C SER A 66 -11.85 -8.78 -12.32
N THR A 67 -11.94 -9.08 -13.62
CA THR A 67 -10.77 -9.12 -14.51
C THR A 67 -10.18 -7.73 -14.67
N VAL A 68 -11.00 -6.73 -15.03
CA VAL A 68 -10.53 -5.34 -15.19
C VAL A 68 -9.95 -4.79 -13.89
N ALA A 69 -10.56 -5.08 -12.74
CA ALA A 69 -10.04 -4.67 -11.44
C ALA A 69 -8.68 -5.30 -11.16
N ARG A 70 -8.50 -6.60 -11.45
CA ARG A 70 -7.23 -7.31 -11.28
C ARG A 70 -6.14 -6.75 -12.19
N ASP A 71 -6.47 -6.46 -13.44
CA ASP A 71 -5.52 -5.89 -14.40
C ASP A 71 -5.04 -4.51 -13.92
N LYS A 72 -5.96 -3.65 -13.47
CA LYS A 72 -5.62 -2.34 -12.90
C LYS A 72 -4.77 -2.46 -11.64
N LEU A 73 -5.09 -3.39 -10.76
CA LEU A 73 -4.29 -3.64 -9.56
C LEU A 73 -2.86 -4.07 -9.92
N GLN A 74 -2.68 -4.93 -10.92
CA GLN A 74 -1.34 -5.34 -11.38
C GLN A 74 -0.52 -4.15 -11.90
N VAL A 75 -1.14 -3.24 -12.65
CA VAL A 75 -0.50 -2.00 -13.11
C VAL A 75 -0.06 -1.16 -11.92
N HIS A 76 -0.94 -0.89 -10.96
CA HIS A 76 -0.59 -0.09 -9.78
C HIS A 76 0.50 -0.72 -8.91
N ILE A 77 0.53 -2.05 -8.78
CA ILE A 77 1.61 -2.76 -8.10
C ILE A 77 2.94 -2.56 -8.84
N ALA A 78 2.94 -2.63 -10.16
CA ALA A 78 4.13 -2.38 -10.97
C ALA A 78 4.63 -0.94 -10.80
N GLU A 79 3.75 0.04 -10.91
CA GLU A 79 4.05 1.46 -10.70
C GLU A 79 4.62 1.72 -9.30
N SER A 80 4.00 1.14 -8.27
CA SER A 80 4.45 1.27 -6.87
C SER A 80 5.86 0.69 -6.67
N ARG A 81 6.17 -0.44 -7.33
CA ARG A 81 7.52 -1.03 -7.29
C ARG A 81 8.54 -0.11 -7.94
N ILE A 82 8.23 0.46 -9.11
CA ILE A 82 9.11 1.41 -9.82
C ILE A 82 9.39 2.62 -8.93
N ALA A 83 8.34 3.27 -8.41
CA ALA A 83 8.46 4.44 -7.54
C ALA A 83 9.31 4.15 -6.29
N LEU A 84 9.15 2.96 -5.69
CA LEU A 84 9.95 2.54 -4.55
C LEU A 84 11.44 2.39 -4.91
N HIS A 85 11.74 1.80 -6.07
CA HIS A 85 13.12 1.65 -6.55
C HIS A 85 13.76 3.01 -6.83
N GLU A 86 13.07 3.92 -7.49
CA GLU A 86 13.54 5.28 -7.75
C GLU A 86 13.80 6.06 -6.47
N THR A 87 12.87 5.99 -5.50
CA THR A 87 13.01 6.65 -4.20
C THR A 87 14.22 6.12 -3.43
N ARG A 88 14.46 4.81 -3.45
CA ARG A 88 15.65 4.19 -2.85
C ARG A 88 16.93 4.65 -3.54
N ALA A 89 16.95 4.70 -4.87
CA ALA A 89 18.10 5.16 -5.64
C ALA A 89 18.44 6.64 -5.31
N ALA A 90 17.44 7.52 -5.30
CA ALA A 90 17.60 8.92 -4.96
C ALA A 90 18.11 9.10 -3.52
N THR A 91 17.55 8.33 -2.57
CA THR A 91 18.00 8.35 -1.17
C THR A 91 19.45 7.92 -1.03
N ASN A 92 19.87 6.87 -1.75
CA ASN A 92 21.25 6.39 -1.73
C ASN A 92 22.22 7.39 -2.37
N ALA A 93 21.83 8.00 -3.49
CA ALA A 93 22.62 9.05 -4.13
C ALA A 93 22.81 10.27 -3.20
N LEU A 94 21.76 10.67 -2.48
CA LEU A 94 21.85 11.73 -1.48
C LEU A 94 22.82 11.38 -0.36
N LYS A 95 22.73 10.16 0.20
CA LYS A 95 23.66 9.67 1.24
C LYS A 95 25.11 9.65 0.75
N ALA A 96 25.36 9.15 -0.46
CA ALA A 96 26.70 9.13 -1.05
C ALA A 96 27.26 10.54 -1.24
N ARG A 97 26.43 11.49 -1.71
CA ARG A 97 26.80 12.90 -1.85
C ARG A 97 27.13 13.54 -0.50
N GLN A 98 26.36 13.26 0.54
CA GLN A 98 26.63 13.74 1.90
C GLN A 98 27.94 13.18 2.47
N GLN A 99 28.26 11.91 2.21
CA GLN A 99 29.53 11.30 2.63
C GLN A 99 30.72 11.93 1.90
N LEU A 100 30.61 12.16 0.59
CA LEU A 100 31.64 12.87 -0.19
C LEU A 100 31.90 14.29 0.32
N LEU A 101 30.84 15.02 0.68
CA LEU A 101 30.96 16.38 1.25
C LEU A 101 31.46 16.37 2.70
N GLY A 102 31.09 15.35 3.50
CA GLY A 102 31.51 15.18 4.89
C GLY A 102 32.97 14.76 5.06
N VAL A 103 33.53 14.03 4.09
CA VAL A 103 34.96 13.66 4.06
C VAL A 103 35.86 14.90 3.84
N GLY A 104 35.34 16.00 3.28
CA GLY A 104 36.06 17.27 3.14
C GLY A 104 36.08 18.15 4.40
N ALA A 105 35.32 17.83 5.45
CA ALA A 105 35.16 18.65 6.66
C ALA A 105 35.98 18.16 7.86
N ALA A 106 36.85 17.17 7.70
CA ALA A 106 37.83 16.78 8.72
C ALA A 106 39.10 17.62 8.59
N ALA A 107 39.02 18.91 8.92
CA ALA A 107 40.22 19.71 9.14
C ALA A 107 41.01 19.10 10.33
N PRO A 108 42.34 18.91 10.23
CA PRO A 108 43.11 18.38 11.34
C PRO A 108 43.11 19.44 12.46
N ARG A 109 42.44 19.14 13.58
CA ARG A 109 42.56 19.94 14.81
C ARG A 109 44.03 19.90 15.24
N ARG A 110 44.79 20.95 14.91
CA ARG A 110 46.11 21.20 15.49
C ARG A 110 45.95 21.24 17.01
N ALA A 111 46.53 20.25 17.68
CA ALA A 111 46.68 20.27 19.12
C ALA A 111 47.67 21.40 19.49
N PHE A 112 47.13 22.53 19.94
CA PHE A 112 47.92 23.59 20.55
C PHE A 112 48.25 23.15 21.98
N ARG A 113 49.36 22.44 22.15
CA ARG A 113 49.86 22.02 23.47
C ARG A 113 50.66 23.17 24.07
N THR A 114 50.00 24.06 24.82
CA THR A 114 50.67 25.01 25.69
C THR A 114 51.31 24.25 26.86
N GLY A 115 52.61 23.99 26.75
CA GLY A 115 53.43 23.55 27.88
C GLY A 115 53.60 24.71 28.85
N ALA A 116 52.82 24.72 29.93
CA ALA A 116 53.05 25.62 31.04
C ALA A 116 54.34 25.20 31.76
N ARG A 117 55.27 26.15 31.76
CA ARG A 117 56.54 26.21 32.49
C ARG A 117 56.29 26.08 34.00
N SER A 118 57.08 25.27 34.69
CA SER A 118 57.31 25.41 36.13
C SER A 118 58.73 24.92 36.45
N ASP A 119 59.67 25.86 36.38
CA ASP A 119 60.95 25.78 37.06
C ASP A 119 60.74 26.17 38.52
N SER A 120 61.20 25.32 39.46
CA SER A 120 62.11 25.73 40.55
C SER A 120 62.39 24.59 41.54
N ARG A 121 63.66 24.13 41.50
CA ARG A 121 64.46 23.37 42.50
C ARG A 121 64.74 24.23 43.77
N PRO A 122 65.54 23.78 44.77
CA PRO A 122 65.85 22.44 45.32
C PRO A 122 65.85 22.42 46.88
N ALA A 123 66.03 21.24 47.50
CA ALA A 123 66.69 21.14 48.80
C ALA A 123 67.54 19.86 48.89
N THR A 124 68.80 20.08 49.26
CA THR A 124 69.96 19.18 49.36
C THR A 124 70.00 18.37 50.66
N ARG A 125 70.57 17.17 50.60
CA ARG A 125 71.18 16.37 51.69
C ARG A 125 72.20 15.46 50.99
N SER A 126 73.51 15.41 51.28
CA SER A 126 74.37 15.86 52.39
C SER A 126 75.70 16.34 51.82
#